data_AF-A0A1I6G9X5-F1
#
_entry.id   AF-A0A1I6G9X5-F1
#
_cell.length_a   1.000
_cell.length_b   1.000
_cell.length_c   1.000
_cell.angle_alpha   90.00
_cell.angle_beta   90.00
_cell.angle_gamma   90.00
#
_symmetry.space_group_name_H-M   'P 1'
#
loop_
_entity.id
_entity.type
_entity.pdbx_description
1 polymer ?
#
loop_
_entity_poly.entity_id
_entity_poly.type
_entity_poly.pdbx_seq_one_letter_code
_entity_poly.pdbx_strand_id
1 'polypeptide(L)' 'MADLFENNRNYVLGDPELDLIGDRDKLALWRHKNMGPAFYKLGRKVIYRGADLNAWAEACRVDPALRSKS' A
#
# COMPACT_ATOMS: atom_id res chain seq x y z
N MET A 1 -0.83 10.59 -13.48
CA MET A 1 -1.62 10.39 -12.26
C MET A 1 -0.94 11.14 -11.13
N ALA A 2 -1.70 11.68 -10.18
CA ALA A 2 -1.11 12.17 -8.93
C ALA A 2 -0.78 10.96 -8.05
N ASP A 3 0.44 10.92 -7.52
CA ASP A 3 0.87 9.88 -6.59
C ASP A 3 0.14 10.04 -5.25
N LEU A 4 -0.29 8.93 -4.65
CA LEU A 4 -0.96 8.92 -3.34
C LEU A 4 0.07 9.10 -2.19
N PHE A 5 1.31 8.70 -2.44
CA PHE A 5 2.42 8.74 -1.50
C PHE A 5 3.64 9.42 -2.14
N GLU A 6 4.52 10.00 -1.33
CA GLU A 6 5.79 10.56 -1.81
C GLU A 6 6.76 9.43 -2.21
N ASN A 7 7.12 9.33 -3.49
CA ASN A 7 7.89 8.20 -4.03
C ASN A 7 9.19 7.87 -3.29
N ASN A 8 9.91 8.88 -2.81
CA ASN A 8 11.21 8.72 -2.15
C ASN A 8 11.12 8.70 -0.63
N ARG A 9 9.90 8.77 -0.05
CA ARG A 9 9.68 8.66 1.38
C ARG A 9 9.52 7.21 1.79
N ASN A 10 10.00 6.89 2.99
CA ASN A 10 9.76 5.62 3.66
C ASN A 10 8.73 5.85 4.77
N TYR A 11 7.75 4.95 4.84
CA TYR A 11 6.65 4.99 5.79
C TYR A 11 6.74 3.83 6.77
N VAL A 12 6.45 4.09 8.04
CA VAL A 12 6.45 3.09 9.11
C VAL A 12 5.06 2.91 9.70
N LEU A 13 4.84 1.78 10.38
CA LEU A 13 3.55 1.51 11.02
C LEU A 13 3.22 2.59 12.06
N GLY A 14 2.11 3.31 11.84
CA GLY A 14 1.67 4.43 12.66
C GLY A 14 1.80 5.79 11.98
N ASP A 15 2.44 5.86 10.80
CA ASP A 15 2.37 7.06 9.96
C ASP A 15 0.92 7.26 9.49
N PRO A 16 0.32 8.44 9.71
CA PRO A 16 -1.10 8.68 9.41
C PRO A 16 -1.40 8.56 7.91
N GLU A 17 -0.41 8.74 7.04
CA GLU A 17 -0.58 8.54 5.60
C GLU A 17 -0.92 7.08 5.25
N LEU A 18 -0.50 6.09 6.05
CA LEU A 18 -0.82 4.68 5.81
C LEU A 18 -2.29 4.35 6.13
N ASP A 19 -2.98 5.18 6.92
CA ASP A 19 -4.40 4.99 7.23
C ASP A 19 -5.27 5.03 5.96
N LEU A 20 -4.78 5.64 4.89
CA LEU A 20 -5.41 5.64 3.56
C LEU A 20 -5.63 4.23 3.00
N ILE A 21 -4.69 3.31 3.24
CA ILE A 21 -4.76 1.92 2.73
C ILE A 21 -5.28 0.94 3.79
N GLY A 22 -5.12 1.28 5.07
CA GLY A 22 -5.67 0.52 6.18
C GLY A 22 -5.02 0.84 7.51
N ASP A 23 -5.75 0.57 8.58
CA ASP A 23 -5.21 0.63 9.94
C ASP A 23 -4.13 -0.44 10.19
N ARG A 24 -3.51 -0.36 11.38
CA ARG A 24 -2.41 -1.24 11.77
C ARG A 24 -2.79 -2.73 11.74
N ASP A 25 -4.01 -3.06 12.13
CA ASP A 25 -4.49 -4.44 12.24
C ASP A 25 -4.78 -5.04 10.85
N LYS A 26 -5.40 -4.26 9.97
CA LYS A 26 -5.60 -4.62 8.56
C LYS A 26 -4.27 -4.82 7.85
N LEU A 27 -3.32 -3.92 8.06
CA LEU A 27 -1.97 -4.06 7.49
C LEU A 27 -1.23 -5.28 8.08
N ALA A 28 -1.42 -5.60 9.35
CA ALA A 28 -0.87 -6.82 9.94
C ALA A 28 -1.48 -8.08 9.32
N LEU A 29 -2.80 -8.12 9.12
CA LEU A 29 -3.49 -9.22 8.48
C LEU A 29 -3.02 -9.42 7.03
N TRP A 30 -2.82 -8.33 6.28
CA TRP A 30 -2.30 -8.36 4.92
C TRP A 30 -0.92 -8.99 4.84
N ARG A 31 0.02 -8.54 5.70
CA ARG A 31 1.36 -9.14 5.75
C ARG A 31 1.33 -10.61 6.14
N HIS A 32 0.45 -11.01 7.07
CA HIS A 32 0.30 -12.42 7.44
C HIS A 32 -0.22 -13.27 6.26
N LYS A 33 -1.09 -12.69 5.41
CA LYS A 33 -1.65 -13.37 4.23
C LYS A 33 -0.79 -13.20 2.96
N ASN A 34 0.39 -12.58 3.04
CA ASN A 34 1.19 -12.19 1.87
C ASN A 34 0.39 -11.37 0.84
N MET A 35 -0.43 -10.44 1.33
CA MET A 35 -1.23 -9.52 0.52
C MET A 35 -0.78 -8.07 0.75
N GLY A 36 -1.16 -7.18 -0.18
CA GLY A 36 -0.94 -5.74 -0.06
C GLY A 36 0.36 -5.25 -0.70
N PRO A 37 0.76 -4.00 -0.39
CA PRO A 37 1.98 -3.41 -0.94
C PRO A 37 3.25 -4.13 -0.48
N ALA A 38 4.30 -4.05 -1.29
CA ALA A 38 5.62 -4.54 -0.91
C ALA A 38 6.17 -3.78 0.30
N PHE A 39 6.91 -4.48 1.15
CA PHE A 39 7.49 -3.91 2.36
C PHE A 39 8.86 -4.51 2.66
N TYR A 40 9.69 -3.76 3.37
CA TYR A 40 10.90 -4.27 3.99
C TYR A 40 10.60 -4.76 5.40
N LYS A 41 11.22 -5.88 5.78
CA LYS A 41 11.26 -6.35 7.16
C LYS A 41 12.69 -6.20 7.69
N LEU A 42 12.93 -5.12 8.44
CA LEU A 42 14.22 -4.82 9.03
C LEU A 42 14.13 -5.07 10.55
N GLY A 43 14.47 -6.29 10.97
CA GLY A 43 14.27 -6.74 12.35
C GLY A 43 12.79 -6.74 12.74
N ARG A 44 12.43 -5.95 13.76
CA ARG A 44 11.03 -5.77 14.20
C ARG A 44 10.31 -4.64 13.48
N LYS A 45 10.99 -3.89 12.60
CA LYS A 45 10.40 -2.77 11.85
C LYS A 45 9.88 -3.24 10.50
N VAL A 46 8.68 -2.78 10.16
CA VAL A 46 8.08 -2.88 8.83
C VAL A 46 8.12 -1.50 8.21
N ILE A 47 8.64 -1.42 6.99
CA ILE A 47 8.80 -0.17 6.24
C ILE A 47 8.18 -0.34 4.86
N TYR A 48 7.36 0.63 4.45
CA TYR A 48 6.84 0.75 3.10
C TYR A 48 7.58 1.87 2.36
N ARG A 49 7.98 1.64 1.11
CA ARG A 49 8.52 2.70 0.25
C ARG A 49 7.36 3.35 -0.51
N GLY A 50 7.33 4.67 -0.59
CA GLY A 50 6.24 5.39 -1.29
C GLY A 50 6.04 4.92 -2.74
N ALA A 51 7.13 4.69 -3.47
CA ALA A 51 7.06 4.13 -4.82
C ALA A 51 6.34 2.77 -4.89
N ASP A 52 6.58 1.89 -3.93
CA ASP A 52 5.95 0.56 -3.88
C ASP A 52 4.46 0.66 -3.49
N LEU A 53 4.12 1.62 -2.61
CA LEU A 53 2.73 1.92 -2.26
C LEU A 53 1.95 2.43 -3.47
N ASN A 54 2.52 3.37 -4.23
CA ASN A 54 1.90 3.91 -5.44
C ASN A 54 1.77 2.83 -6.53
N ALA A 55 2.81 2.02 -6.74
CA ALA A 55 2.78 0.93 -7.71
C ALA A 55 1.69 -0.10 -7.35
N TRP A 56 1.56 -0.44 -6.07
CA TRP A 56 0.50 -1.32 -5.60
C TRP A 56 -0.90 -0.69 -5.79
N ALA A 57 -1.05 0.60 -5.44
CA ALA A 57 -2.33 1.29 -5.58
C ALA A 57 -2.80 1.33 -7.04
N GLU A 58 -1.90 1.60 -7.98
CA GLU A 58 -2.22 1.58 -9.41
C GLU A 58 -2.57 0.16 -9.90
N ALA A 59 -1.85 -0.87 -9.43
CA ALA A 59 -2.17 -2.26 -9.76
C ALA A 59 -3.54 -2.71 -9.21
N CYS A 60 -3.97 -2.14 -8.10
CA CYS A 60 -5.29 -2.37 -7.51
C CYS A 60 -6.38 -1.43 -8.02
N ARG A 61 -6.06 -0.48 -8.92
CA ARG A 61 -7.04 0.47 -9.45
C ARG A 61 -8.08 -0.26 -10.29
N VAL A 62 -9.34 -0.13 -9.90
CA VAL A 62 -10.47 -0.62 -10.70
C VAL A 62 -10.97 0.53 -11.57
N ASP A 63 -10.99 0.32 -12.89
CA ASP A 63 -11.58 1.27 -13.82
C ASP A 63 -13.01 0.84 -14.17
N PRO A 64 -14.04 1.57 -13.72
CA PRO A 64 -15.43 1.22 -14.01
C PRO A 64 -15.76 1.20 -15.51
N ALA A 65 -15.05 1.98 -16.33
CA ALA A 65 -15.29 2.04 -17.77
C ALA A 65 -14.75 0.81 -18.51
N LEU A 66 -13.78 0.09 -17.94
CA LEU A 66 -13.24 -1.16 -18.48
C LEU A 66 -14.03 -2.40 -18.08
N ARG A 67 -15.04 -2.26 -17.20
CA ARG A 67 -15.92 -3.37 -16.85
C ARG A 67 -16.88 -3.58 -18.03
N SER A 68 -16.50 -4.45 -18.97
CA SER A 68 -17.35 -4.76 -20.12
C SER A 68 -18.71 -5.23 -19.61
N LYS A 69 -19.79 -4.65 -20.14
CA LYS A 69 -21.13 -5.17 -19.93
C LYS A 69 -21.13 -6.64 -20.39
N SER A 70 -21.29 -7.55 -19.44
CA SER A 70 -21.67 -8.94 -19.71
C SER A 70 -23.14 -9.00 -20.10
#